data_AF-A0A3S3R010-F1
#
_entry.id   AF-A0A3S3R010-F1
#
_cell.length_a   1.000
_cell.length_b   1.000
_cell.length_c   1.000
_cell.angle_alpha   90.00
_cell.angle_beta   90.00
_cell.angle_gamma   90.00
#
_symmetry.space_group_name_H-M   'P 1'
#
loop_
_entity.id
_entity.type
_entity.pdbx_description
1 polymer ?
#
loop_
_entity_poly.entity_id
_entity_poly.type
_entity_poly.pdbx_seq_one_letter_code
_entity_poly.pdbx_strand_id
1 'polypeptide(L)'
;MIDKVNLLKEMLACSLQGIYSLDVHVNDQGVHSIWCKLEDACDIQATASTVKKLGGRLSTITAYQLKSPQPSVNHEIAYHFDIYGATLTATVQLIGDDNKIMSLTPIFRNADWNEREFMELYDIKVVGHPNPRRLFIDESIDSAVLQRYIPYSAMVNAASTKTLWENIMRNRGED
;
A
#
# COMPACT_ATOMS: atom_id res chain seq x y z
N MET A 1 -3.14 27.75 4.95
CA MET A 1 -2.64 26.37 4.74
C MET A 1 -2.47 25.65 6.08
N ILE A 2 -1.76 26.24 7.05
CA ILE A 2 -1.63 25.75 8.45
C ILE A 2 -2.98 25.35 9.07
N ASP A 3 -4.00 26.20 8.92
CA ASP A 3 -5.36 25.97 9.44
C ASP A 3 -6.01 24.67 8.91
N LYS A 4 -5.79 24.34 7.64
CA LYS A 4 -6.35 23.13 7.03
C LYS A 4 -5.66 21.85 7.49
N VAL A 5 -4.37 21.92 7.81
CA VAL A 5 -3.63 20.76 8.35
C VAL A 5 -4.07 20.48 9.79
N ASN A 6 -4.35 21.52 10.57
CA ASN A 6 -4.93 21.35 11.91
C ASN A 6 -6.35 20.77 11.82
N LEU A 7 -7.19 21.28 10.91
CA LEU A 7 -8.51 20.70 10.66
C LEU A 7 -8.44 19.23 10.23
N LEU A 8 -7.49 18.86 9.36
CA LEU A 8 -7.24 17.47 8.99
C LEU A 8 -6.92 16.62 10.22
N LYS A 9 -6.02 17.10 11.10
CA LYS A 9 -5.65 16.40 12.34
C LYS A 9 -6.87 16.14 13.22
N GLU A 10 -7.68 17.17 13.44
CA GLU A 10 -8.90 17.07 14.25
C GLU A 10 -9.91 16.10 13.65
N MET A 11 -10.16 16.18 12.35
CA MET A 11 -11.09 15.28 11.67
C MET A 11 -10.61 13.84 11.69
N LEU A 12 -9.31 13.59 11.48
CA LEU A 12 -8.72 12.26 11.60
C LEU A 12 -8.89 11.73 13.03
N ALA A 13 -8.52 12.51 14.04
CA ALA A 13 -8.66 12.14 15.45
C ALA A 13 -10.10 11.79 15.86
N CYS A 14 -11.11 12.43 15.24
CA CYS A 14 -12.52 12.09 15.47
C CYS A 14 -13.02 10.90 14.66
N SER A 15 -12.39 10.59 13.52
CA SER A 15 -12.89 9.58 12.57
C SER A 15 -12.23 8.21 12.68
N LEU A 16 -10.96 8.18 13.10
CA LEU A 16 -10.17 6.95 13.21
C LEU A 16 -10.44 6.26 14.55
N GLN A 17 -10.55 4.94 14.51
CA GLN A 17 -10.83 4.13 15.70
C GLN A 17 -9.57 3.43 16.22
N GLY A 18 -8.64 3.07 15.33
CA GLY A 18 -7.40 2.39 15.65
C GLY A 18 -6.28 3.33 16.08
N ILE A 19 -5.16 2.73 16.43
CA ILE A 19 -3.91 3.45 16.68
C ILE A 19 -3.36 3.93 15.34
N TYR A 20 -2.92 5.18 15.32
CA TYR A 20 -2.25 5.76 14.16
C TYR A 20 -1.12 6.68 14.58
N SER A 21 -0.12 6.82 13.73
CA SER A 21 0.90 7.87 13.85
C SER A 21 0.68 8.93 12.79
N LEU A 22 1.00 10.18 13.11
CA LEU A 22 0.92 11.29 12.16
C LEU A 22 2.15 12.17 12.27
N ASP A 23 2.97 12.14 11.22
CA ASP A 23 4.17 12.96 11.09
C ASP A 23 3.91 14.08 10.09
N VAL A 24 4.12 15.33 10.51
CA VAL A 24 3.94 16.51 9.66
C VAL A 24 5.27 17.21 9.48
N HIS A 25 5.71 17.28 8.23
CA HIS A 25 6.89 18.03 7.83
C HIS A 25 6.48 19.26 7.01
N VAL A 26 7.22 20.35 7.18
CA VAL A 26 7.04 21.60 6.42
C VAL A 26 8.39 22.00 5.88
N ASN A 27 8.48 22.18 4.57
CA ASN A 27 9.74 22.62 3.94
C ASN A 27 9.92 24.15 4.04
N ASP A 28 11.07 24.65 3.61
CA ASP A 28 11.40 26.09 3.63
C ASP A 28 10.44 26.97 2.80
N GLN A 29 9.68 26.36 1.88
CA GLN A 29 8.67 27.03 1.06
C GLN A 29 7.26 26.98 1.68
N GLY A 30 7.11 26.40 2.87
CA GLY A 30 5.83 26.28 3.57
C GLY A 30 4.92 25.15 3.06
N VAL A 31 5.42 24.24 2.22
CA VAL A 31 4.66 23.09 1.72
C VAL A 31 4.64 21.99 2.78
N HIS A 32 3.44 21.51 3.09
CA HIS A 32 3.24 20.45 4.07
C HIS A 32 3.33 19.06 3.42
N SER A 33 4.12 18.18 4.02
CA SER A 33 4.17 16.75 3.71
C SER A 33 3.78 15.96 4.95
N ILE A 34 2.73 15.16 4.85
CA ILE A 34 2.09 14.48 5.97
C ILE A 34 2.19 12.98 5.75
N TRP A 35 2.65 12.26 6.75
CA TRP A 35 2.67 10.80 6.77
C TRP A 35 1.74 10.32 7.88
N CYS A 36 0.79 9.47 7.52
CA CYS A 36 -0.12 8.84 8.46
C CYS A 36 0.08 7.32 8.38
N LYS A 37 0.48 6.69 9.48
CA LYS A 37 0.56 5.23 9.55
C LYS A 37 -0.66 4.73 10.30
N LEU A 38 -1.44 3.86 9.67
CA LEU A 38 -2.63 3.26 10.24
C LEU A 38 -2.30 1.82 10.66
N GLU A 39 -2.61 1.46 11.91
CA GLU A 39 -2.48 0.07 12.37
C GLU A 39 -3.66 -0.78 11.90
N ASP A 40 -4.85 -0.21 11.78
CA ASP A 40 -6.06 -0.90 11.31
C ASP A 40 -6.34 -0.58 9.83
N ALA A 41 -6.50 -1.62 9.03
CA ALA A 41 -6.90 -1.51 7.63
C ALA A 41 -8.28 -0.88 7.42
N CYS A 42 -9.19 -0.98 8.39
CA CYS A 42 -10.53 -0.39 8.30
C CYS A 42 -10.48 1.16 8.31
N ASP A 43 -9.47 1.74 8.96
CA ASP A 43 -9.32 3.18 9.12
C ASP A 43 -8.97 3.91 7.81
N ILE A 44 -8.60 3.19 6.75
CA ILE A 44 -8.33 3.80 5.45
C ILE A 44 -9.59 4.43 4.83
N GLN A 45 -10.77 3.82 5.03
CA GLN A 45 -12.01 4.38 4.49
C GLN A 45 -12.42 5.65 5.21
N ALA A 46 -12.21 5.70 6.54
CA ALA A 46 -12.42 6.88 7.34
C ALA A 46 -11.45 8.00 6.92
N THR A 47 -10.16 7.67 6.75
CA THR A 47 -9.12 8.59 6.23
C THR A 47 -9.52 9.16 4.87
N ALA A 48 -9.84 8.30 3.90
CA ALA A 48 -10.24 8.70 2.56
C ALA A 48 -11.51 9.58 2.57
N SER A 49 -12.49 9.24 3.42
CA SER A 49 -13.72 10.03 3.59
C SER A 49 -13.42 11.42 4.16
N THR A 50 -12.53 11.51 5.13
CA THR A 50 -12.07 12.78 5.70
C THR A 50 -11.37 13.64 4.65
N VAL A 51 -10.43 13.07 3.89
CA VAL A 51 -9.76 13.75 2.77
C VAL A 51 -10.78 14.25 1.74
N LYS A 52 -11.76 13.41 1.38
CA LYS A 52 -12.81 13.78 0.42
C LYS A 52 -13.66 14.95 0.92
N LYS A 53 -14.07 14.95 2.19
CA LYS A 53 -14.83 16.04 2.82
C LYS A 53 -14.07 17.36 2.84
N LEU A 54 -12.74 17.30 2.97
CA LEU A 54 -11.88 18.47 2.88
C LEU A 54 -11.69 18.97 1.43
N GLY A 55 -12.18 18.25 0.42
CA GLY A 55 -11.99 18.57 -0.99
C GLY A 55 -10.66 18.09 -1.56
N GLY A 56 -9.98 17.18 -0.85
CA GLY A 56 -8.76 16.53 -1.33
C GLY A 56 -9.01 15.53 -2.45
N ARG A 57 -7.91 15.08 -3.07
CA ARG A 57 -7.90 14.15 -4.20
C ARG A 57 -7.01 12.97 -3.88
N LEU A 58 -7.42 11.78 -4.35
CA LEU A 58 -6.54 10.63 -4.40
C LEU A 58 -5.64 10.78 -5.63
N SER A 59 -4.32 10.75 -5.42
CA SER A 59 -3.31 10.85 -6.48
C SER A 59 -2.96 9.47 -7.02
N THR A 60 -2.52 8.56 -6.14
CA THR A 60 -2.19 7.17 -6.52
C THR A 60 -2.25 6.25 -5.29
N ILE A 61 -2.33 4.94 -5.53
CA ILE A 61 -2.26 3.89 -4.51
C ILE A 61 -1.17 2.92 -4.96
N THR A 62 -0.22 2.61 -4.08
CA THR A 62 0.87 1.67 -4.36
C THR A 62 0.94 0.62 -3.27
N ALA A 63 0.87 -0.65 -3.65
CA ALA A 63 1.16 -1.77 -2.76
C ALA A 63 2.59 -2.26 -2.95
N TYR A 64 3.23 -2.70 -1.88
CA TYR A 64 4.55 -3.31 -1.94
C TYR A 64 4.72 -4.37 -0.84
N GLN A 65 5.60 -5.33 -1.09
CA GLN A 65 5.95 -6.36 -0.11
C GLN A 65 6.87 -5.78 0.97
N LEU A 66 6.59 -6.09 2.23
CA LEU A 66 7.47 -5.70 3.33
C LEU A 66 8.78 -6.47 3.27
N LYS A 67 9.89 -5.75 3.43
CA LYS A 67 11.23 -6.31 3.38
C LYS A 67 11.39 -7.39 4.45
N SER A 68 11.66 -8.62 4.01
CA SER A 68 11.87 -9.78 4.86
C SER A 68 13.07 -10.60 4.36
N PRO A 69 13.82 -11.30 5.24
CA PRO A 69 14.88 -12.22 4.83
C PRO A 69 14.36 -13.41 4.00
N GLN A 70 13.07 -13.72 4.12
CA GLN A 70 12.37 -14.80 3.44
C GLN A 70 11.16 -14.23 2.67
N PRO A 71 10.67 -14.89 1.61
CA PRO A 71 9.44 -14.47 0.93
C PRO A 71 8.31 -14.25 1.94
N SER A 72 7.77 -13.02 1.99
CA SER A 72 6.74 -12.64 2.96
C SER A 72 5.39 -12.47 2.28
N VAL A 73 4.32 -12.87 2.95
CA VAL A 73 2.95 -12.56 2.51
C VAL A 73 2.48 -11.20 3.05
N ASN A 74 3.37 -10.47 3.73
CA ASN A 74 3.06 -9.19 4.34
C ASN A 74 3.26 -8.07 3.34
N HIS A 75 2.25 -7.23 3.21
CA HIS A 75 2.24 -6.10 2.28
C HIS A 75 2.02 -4.80 3.06
N GLU A 76 2.47 -3.70 2.49
CA GLU A 76 2.05 -2.38 2.91
C GLU A 76 1.49 -1.64 1.69
N ILE A 77 0.38 -0.94 1.90
CA ILE A 77 -0.27 -0.15 0.87
C ILE A 77 -0.14 1.32 1.27
N ALA A 78 0.43 2.13 0.38
CA ALA A 78 0.53 3.57 0.51
C ALA A 78 -0.52 4.25 -0.38
N TYR A 79 -1.35 5.08 0.25
CA TYR A 79 -2.37 5.90 -0.39
C TYR A 79 -1.91 7.35 -0.38
N HIS A 80 -1.69 7.90 -1.57
CA HIS A 80 -1.21 9.26 -1.72
C HIS A 80 -2.36 10.20 -2.06
N PHE A 81 -2.54 11.21 -1.22
CA PHE A 81 -3.55 12.23 -1.38
C PHE A 81 -2.93 13.62 -1.55
N ASP A 82 -3.62 14.48 -2.30
CA ASP A 82 -3.37 15.91 -2.35
C ASP A 82 -4.51 16.66 -1.66
N ILE A 83 -4.15 17.61 -0.79
CA ILE A 83 -5.08 18.46 -0.05
C ILE A 83 -4.61 19.91 -0.21
N TYR A 84 -5.04 20.55 -1.31
CA TYR A 84 -4.70 21.95 -1.62
C TYR A 84 -3.18 22.22 -1.67
N GLY A 85 -2.40 21.31 -2.28
CA GLY A 85 -0.95 21.42 -2.40
C GLY A 85 -0.17 20.89 -1.20
N ALA A 86 -0.84 20.43 -0.14
CA ALA A 86 -0.22 19.58 0.89
C ALA A 86 -0.36 18.11 0.49
N THR A 87 0.71 17.33 0.69
CA THR A 87 0.67 15.89 0.43
C THR A 87 0.35 15.12 1.72
N LEU A 88 -0.52 14.11 1.61
CA LEU A 88 -0.78 13.14 2.67
C LEU A 88 -0.52 11.74 2.12
N THR A 89 0.40 11.02 2.73
CA THR A 89 0.60 9.59 2.47
C THR A 89 0.07 8.81 3.66
N ALA A 90 -1.02 8.08 3.47
CA ALA A 90 -1.54 7.14 4.47
C ALA A 90 -1.03 5.74 4.15
N THR A 91 -0.37 5.06 5.09
CA THR A 91 0.09 3.67 4.91
C THR A 91 -0.67 2.72 5.82
N VAL A 92 -0.96 1.53 5.28
CA VAL A 92 -1.64 0.43 5.96
C VAL A 92 -0.84 -0.84 5.76
N GLN A 93 -0.52 -1.54 6.84
CA GLN A 93 0.13 -2.84 6.76
C GLN A 93 -0.92 -3.96 6.77
N LEU A 94 -0.76 -4.91 5.85
CA LEU A 94 -1.51 -6.15 5.80
C LEU A 94 -0.56 -7.27 6.24
N ILE A 95 -0.79 -7.81 7.43
CA ILE A 95 0.10 -8.79 8.07
C ILE A 95 -0.60 -10.15 8.15
N GLY A 96 0.12 -11.21 7.76
CA GLY A 96 -0.36 -12.58 7.79
C GLY A 96 -1.37 -12.88 6.68
N ASP A 97 -2.31 -13.78 6.97
CA ASP A 97 -3.22 -14.33 5.96
C ASP A 97 -4.47 -13.45 5.70
N ASP A 98 -4.69 -12.42 6.52
CA ASP A 98 -5.80 -11.49 6.35
C ASP A 98 -5.43 -10.30 5.43
N ASN A 99 -4.94 -10.63 4.23
CA ASN A 99 -4.60 -9.68 3.16
C ASN A 99 -5.87 -9.08 2.53
N LYS A 100 -6.69 -8.41 3.34
CA LYS A 100 -7.94 -7.77 2.92
C LYS A 100 -7.89 -6.28 3.17
N ILE A 101 -8.46 -5.53 2.24
CA ILE A 101 -8.62 -4.08 2.38
C ILE A 101 -9.97 -3.66 1.80
N MET A 102 -10.56 -2.61 2.35
CA MET A 102 -11.82 -2.09 1.83
C MET A 102 -11.57 -1.16 0.65
N SER A 103 -12.37 -1.30 -0.41
CA SER A 103 -12.28 -0.46 -1.60
C SER A 103 -12.52 1.02 -1.28
N LEU A 104 -11.69 1.89 -1.86
CA LEU A 104 -11.87 3.33 -1.91
C LEU A 104 -12.62 3.78 -3.17
N THR A 105 -12.89 2.89 -4.13
CA THR A 105 -13.62 3.20 -5.37
C THR A 105 -14.96 3.92 -5.15
N PRO A 106 -15.76 3.61 -4.11
CA PRO A 106 -16.98 4.37 -3.78
C PRO A 106 -16.74 5.86 -3.41
N ILE A 107 -15.54 6.21 -2.94
CA ILE A 107 -15.15 7.57 -2.51
C ILE A 107 -14.38 8.29 -3.63
N PHE A 108 -13.46 7.55 -4.26
CA PHE A 108 -12.56 7.99 -5.30
C PHE A 108 -12.60 7.03 -6.48
N ARG A 109 -13.33 7.41 -7.53
CA ARG A 109 -13.48 6.59 -8.74
C ARG A 109 -12.15 6.18 -9.39
N ASN A 110 -11.10 7.01 -9.25
CA ASN A 110 -9.78 6.70 -9.79
C ASN A 110 -9.01 5.64 -9.01
N ALA A 111 -9.53 5.12 -7.90
CA ALA A 111 -8.95 3.99 -7.19
C ALA A 111 -9.08 2.67 -7.96
N ASP A 112 -10.04 2.54 -8.90
CA ASP A 112 -10.37 1.29 -9.62
C ASP A 112 -9.14 0.61 -10.23
N TRP A 113 -8.30 1.36 -10.94
CA TRP A 113 -7.15 0.78 -11.62
C TRP A 113 -6.06 0.35 -10.65
N ASN A 114 -5.75 1.18 -9.65
CA ASN A 114 -4.71 0.85 -8.68
C ASN A 114 -5.12 -0.35 -7.83
N GLU A 115 -6.39 -0.40 -7.40
CA GLU A 115 -6.94 -1.53 -6.65
C GLU A 115 -6.84 -2.83 -7.46
N ARG A 116 -7.25 -2.82 -8.73
CA ARG A 116 -7.14 -4.00 -9.60
C ARG A 116 -5.69 -4.40 -9.88
N GLU A 117 -4.78 -3.44 -10.02
CA GLU A 117 -3.35 -3.70 -10.20
C GLU A 117 -2.77 -4.48 -9.03
N PHE A 118 -2.96 -4.03 -7.79
CA PHE A 118 -2.40 -4.75 -6.64
C PHE A 118 -3.18 -6.02 -6.28
N MET A 119 -4.47 -6.12 -6.62
CA MET A 119 -5.22 -7.39 -6.56
C MET A 119 -4.55 -8.45 -7.45
N GLU A 120 -4.13 -8.06 -8.65
CA GLU A 120 -3.53 -8.96 -9.62
C GLU A 120 -2.05 -9.28 -9.31
N LEU A 121 -1.26 -8.28 -8.92
CA LEU A 121 0.17 -8.41 -8.64
C LEU A 121 0.50 -9.08 -7.30
N TYR A 122 -0.33 -8.88 -6.27
CA TYR A 122 -0.05 -9.28 -4.89
C TYR A 122 -1.15 -10.16 -4.26
N ASP A 123 -2.21 -10.51 -4.98
CA ASP A 123 -3.33 -11.32 -4.48
C ASP A 123 -4.01 -10.72 -3.22
N ILE A 124 -3.97 -9.38 -3.11
CA ILE A 124 -4.65 -8.64 -2.04
C ILE A 124 -6.14 -8.61 -2.34
N LYS A 125 -6.97 -8.97 -1.35
CA LYS A 125 -8.43 -9.02 -1.50
C LYS A 125 -9.05 -7.65 -1.22
N VAL A 126 -9.54 -6.99 -2.26
CA VAL A 126 -10.26 -5.72 -2.13
C VAL A 126 -11.76 -5.97 -1.98
N VAL A 127 -12.30 -5.68 -0.80
CA VAL A 127 -13.72 -5.89 -0.48
C VAL A 127 -14.53 -4.68 -0.94
N GLY A 128 -15.64 -4.94 -1.64
CA GLY A 128 -16.55 -3.89 -2.14
C GLY A 128 -16.11 -3.22 -3.45
N HIS A 129 -15.10 -3.75 -4.15
CA HIS A 129 -14.68 -3.24 -5.45
C HIS A 129 -15.77 -3.49 -6.51
N PRO A 130 -16.17 -2.49 -7.32
CA PRO A 130 -17.28 -2.64 -8.28
C PRO A 130 -16.97 -3.59 -9.45
N ASN A 131 -15.70 -3.73 -9.83
CA ASN A 131 -15.24 -4.59 -10.91
C ASN A 131 -13.95 -5.37 -10.55
N PRO A 132 -14.02 -6.48 -9.81
CA PRO A 132 -12.85 -7.21 -9.30
C PRO A 132 -12.16 -8.12 -10.34
N ARG A 133 -12.16 -7.72 -11.63
CA ARG A 133 -11.53 -8.49 -12.71
C ARG A 133 -10.05 -8.13 -12.85
N ARG A 134 -9.25 -9.09 -13.30
CA ARG A 134 -7.85 -8.89 -13.71
C ARG A 134 -7.70 -7.72 -14.69
N LEU A 135 -6.58 -7.00 -14.62
CA LEU A 135 -6.36 -5.74 -15.33
C LEU A 135 -5.47 -5.92 -16.56
N PHE A 136 -4.30 -6.56 -16.42
CA PHE A 136 -3.30 -6.58 -17.48
C PHE A 136 -2.46 -7.85 -17.58
N ILE A 137 -2.46 -8.75 -16.59
CA ILE A 137 -1.71 -10.01 -16.69
C ILE A 137 -2.53 -10.99 -17.52
N ASP A 138 -1.86 -11.69 -18.42
CA ASP A 138 -2.46 -12.73 -19.24
C ASP A 138 -3.16 -13.80 -18.37
N GLU A 139 -4.32 -14.27 -18.81
CA GLU A 139 -5.13 -15.23 -18.05
C GLU A 139 -4.42 -16.57 -17.79
N SER A 140 -3.43 -16.92 -18.62
CA SER A 140 -2.61 -18.13 -18.45
C SER A 140 -1.59 -18.03 -17.32
N ILE A 141 -1.32 -16.83 -16.80
CA ILE A 141 -0.39 -16.60 -15.69
C ILE A 141 -1.20 -16.45 -14.40
N ASP A 142 -0.78 -17.13 -13.34
CA ASP A 142 -1.41 -17.01 -12.02
C ASP A 142 -1.23 -15.60 -11.42
N SER A 143 -2.15 -15.19 -10.54
CA SER A 143 -1.99 -13.97 -9.73
C SER A 143 -0.82 -14.08 -8.75
N ALA A 144 -0.49 -12.98 -8.07
CA ALA A 144 0.65 -12.91 -7.15
C ALA A 144 2.02 -13.18 -7.82
N VAL A 145 2.14 -12.79 -9.08
CA VAL A 145 3.39 -12.88 -9.88
C VAL A 145 4.59 -12.40 -9.06
N LEU A 146 4.51 -11.21 -8.45
CA LEU A 146 5.64 -10.63 -7.73
C LEU A 146 6.05 -11.38 -6.45
N GLN A 147 5.19 -12.23 -5.89
CA GLN A 147 5.54 -13.08 -4.75
C GLN A 147 6.29 -14.35 -5.16
N ARG A 148 6.08 -14.81 -6.40
CA ARG A 148 6.60 -16.10 -6.89
C ARG A 148 7.91 -15.96 -7.66
N TYR A 149 8.12 -14.84 -8.35
CA TYR A 149 9.31 -14.68 -9.17
C TYR A 149 10.52 -14.21 -8.36
N ILE A 150 11.66 -14.83 -8.63
CA ILE A 150 12.96 -14.40 -8.12
C ILE A 150 13.32 -13.09 -8.82
N PRO A 151 13.64 -11.99 -8.09
CA PRO A 151 14.08 -10.76 -8.70
C PRO A 151 15.27 -11.01 -9.64
N TYR A 152 15.24 -10.42 -10.84
CA TYR A 152 16.30 -10.61 -11.82
C TYR A 152 17.70 -10.30 -11.26
N SER A 153 17.80 -9.26 -10.43
CA SER A 153 19.03 -8.89 -9.72
C SER A 153 19.54 -10.01 -8.80
N ALA A 154 18.64 -10.71 -8.10
CA ALA A 154 19.00 -11.87 -7.29
C ALA A 154 19.47 -13.02 -8.18
N MET A 155 18.77 -13.31 -9.28
CA MET A 155 19.16 -14.36 -10.22
C MET A 155 20.54 -14.10 -10.85
N VAL A 156 20.83 -12.89 -11.32
CA VAL A 156 22.12 -12.54 -11.97
C VAL A 156 23.27 -12.47 -10.98
N ASN A 157 23.05 -11.87 -9.81
CA ASN A 157 24.08 -11.84 -8.78
C ASN A 157 24.43 -13.25 -8.31
N ALA A 158 23.44 -14.12 -8.18
CA ALA A 158 23.63 -15.46 -7.66
C ALA A 158 24.01 -16.50 -8.76
N ALA A 159 23.85 -16.18 -10.04
CA ALA A 159 24.51 -16.92 -11.13
C ALA A 159 26.03 -16.67 -11.17
N SER A 160 26.49 -15.57 -10.54
CA SER A 160 27.90 -15.18 -10.47
C SER A 160 28.61 -15.68 -9.21
N THR A 161 27.87 -16.18 -8.20
CA THR A 161 28.42 -16.64 -6.90
C THR A 161 27.68 -17.90 -6.41
N LYS A 162 28.36 -18.79 -5.66
CA LYS A 162 27.79 -20.04 -5.07
C LYS A 162 26.50 -19.85 -4.24
N THR A 163 26.18 -18.60 -3.92
CA THR A 163 25.11 -18.15 -3.03
C THR A 163 23.69 -18.56 -3.47
N LEU A 164 23.40 -18.72 -4.78
CA LEU A 164 22.05 -19.18 -5.20
C LEU A 164 21.81 -20.62 -4.74
N TRP A 165 22.78 -21.49 -5.01
CA TRP A 165 22.71 -22.92 -4.70
C TRP A 165 22.71 -23.14 -3.19
N GLU A 166 23.53 -22.41 -2.43
CA GLU A 166 23.54 -22.45 -0.97
C GLU A 166 22.19 -22.04 -0.37
N ASN A 167 21.52 -21.01 -0.91
CA ASN A 167 20.19 -20.62 -0.45
C ASN A 167 19.09 -21.63 -0.83
N ILE A 168 19.19 -22.26 -2.01
CA ILE A 168 18.24 -23.30 -2.43
C ILE A 168 18.40 -24.55 -1.55
N MET A 169 19.64 -24.98 -1.28
CA MET A 169 19.96 -26.11 -0.41
C MET A 169 19.47 -25.85 1.02
N ARG A 170 19.75 -24.65 1.56
CA ARG A 170 19.28 -24.24 2.89
C ARG A 170 17.75 -24.21 3.01
N ASN A 171 17.05 -23.80 1.95
CA ASN A 171 15.58 -23.83 1.93
C ASN A 171 15.00 -25.25 1.79
N ARG A 172 15.78 -26.23 1.30
CA ARG A 172 15.38 -27.64 1.21
C ARG A 172 15.78 -28.47 2.44
N GLY A 173 16.57 -27.90 3.36
CA GLY A 173 17.04 -28.58 4.56
C GLY A 173 18.09 -29.66 4.30
N GLU A 174 18.77 -29.57 3.15
CA GLU A 174 19.91 -30.44 2.79
C GLU A 174 21.18 -29.61 3.03
N ASP A 175 21.84 -29.83 4.17
CA ASP A 175 23.18 -29.29 4.47
C ASP A 175 24.30 -30.19 3.89
#